data_AF-A0A3P8GD22-F1
#
_entry.id   AF-A0A3P8GD22-F1
#
_cell.length_a   1.000
_cell.length_b   1.000
_cell.length_c   1.000
_cell.angle_alpha   90.00
_cell.angle_beta   90.00
_cell.angle_gamma   90.00
#
_symmetry.space_group_name_H-M   'P 1'
#
loop_
_entity.id
_entity.type
_entity.pdbx_description
1 polymer ?
#
loop_
_entity_poly.entity_id
_entity_poly.type
_entity_poly.pdbx_seq_one_letter_code
_entity_poly.pdbx_strand_id
1 'polypeptide(L)'
;MELFVSSSSLGEVINKQGERWELQLKGSGLTPFSRQGDGRKVLRSSLREFLCSEAMYYLGIPTTRAASIITSDTLVERDMFYTGDNITEKASITSRVAKTFIR
;
A
#
# COMPACT_ATOMS: atom_id res chain seq x y z
N MET A 1 0.69 9.79 5.38
CA MET A 1 0.32 8.72 4.42
C MET A 1 0.43 9.33 3.04
N GLU A 2 1.28 8.82 2.15
CA GLU A 2 1.52 9.45 0.84
C GLU A 2 0.25 9.37 -0.01
N LEU A 3 -0.30 10.54 -0.38
CA LEU A 3 -1.62 10.70 -1.01
C LEU A 3 -1.64 10.35 -2.51
N PHE A 4 -0.49 10.09 -3.13
CA PHE A 4 -0.34 9.89 -4.57
C PHE A 4 0.24 8.52 -4.94
N VAL A 5 0.01 7.51 -4.10
CA VAL A 5 0.34 6.11 -4.42
C VAL A 5 -0.88 5.47 -5.06
N SER A 6 -0.70 4.86 -6.22
CA SER A 6 -1.78 4.14 -6.88
C SER A 6 -2.14 2.87 -6.13
N SER A 7 -3.40 2.46 -6.28
CA SER A 7 -3.88 1.18 -5.81
C SER A 7 -4.67 0.46 -6.90
N SER A 8 -4.49 -0.85 -7.01
CA SER A 8 -5.21 -1.72 -7.94
C SER A 8 -5.84 -2.86 -7.15
N SER A 9 -7.15 -3.09 -7.32
CA SER A 9 -7.79 -4.29 -6.80
C SER A 9 -7.40 -5.47 -7.70
N LEU A 10 -6.93 -6.56 -7.09
CA LEU A 10 -6.62 -7.80 -7.80
C LEU A 10 -7.86 -8.69 -7.91
N GLY A 11 -8.83 -8.50 -7.03
CA GLY A 11 -10.03 -9.30 -6.94
C GLY A 11 -10.31 -9.73 -5.51
N GLU A 12 -11.20 -10.71 -5.38
CA GLU A 12 -11.70 -11.20 -4.10
C GLU A 12 -11.39 -12.68 -3.95
N VAL A 13 -11.12 -13.08 -2.72
CA VAL A 13 -10.90 -14.47 -2.33
C VAL A 13 -11.90 -14.88 -1.27
N ILE A 14 -12.37 -16.12 -1.33
CA ILE A 14 -13.19 -16.73 -0.28
C ILE A 14 -12.28 -17.65 0.53
N ASN A 15 -12.20 -17.41 1.84
CA ASN A 15 -11.38 -18.25 2.72
C ASN A 15 -12.12 -19.55 3.10
N LYS A 16 -11.44 -20.43 3.84
CA LYS A 16 -12.00 -21.73 4.26
C LYS A 16 -13.23 -21.60 5.17
N GLN A 17 -13.42 -20.44 5.79
CA GLN A 17 -14.55 -20.11 6.66
C GLN A 17 -15.73 -19.54 5.86
N GLY A 18 -15.66 -19.48 4.53
CA GLY A 18 -16.71 -18.93 3.67
C GLY A 18 -16.72 -17.40 3.64
N GLU A 19 -15.71 -16.74 4.19
CA GLU A 19 -15.67 -15.29 4.22
C GLU A 19 -15.01 -14.70 2.97
N ARG A 20 -15.60 -13.63 2.44
CA ARG A 20 -15.05 -12.85 1.34
C ARG A 20 -14.04 -11.82 1.84
N TRP A 21 -12.90 -11.76 1.15
CA TRP A 21 -11.83 -10.80 1.38
C TRP A 21 -11.37 -10.21 0.05
N GLU A 22 -11.31 -8.89 -0.05
CA GLU A 22 -10.76 -8.19 -1.20
C GLU A 22 -9.25 -8.03 -1.06
N LEU A 23 -8.51 -8.26 -2.14
CA LEU A 23 -7.06 -8.13 -2.23
C LEU A 23 -6.70 -6.91 -3.08
N GLN A 24 -5.91 -6.00 -2.50
CA GLN A 24 -5.48 -4.78 -3.18
C GLN A 24 -3.95 -4.65 -3.13
N LEU A 25 -3.35 -4.26 -4.25
CA LEU A 25 -1.96 -3.83 -4.30
C LEU A 25 -1.89 -2.31 -4.22
N LYS A 26 -0.93 -1.81 -3.44
CA LYS A 26 -0.51 -0.41 -3.44
C LYS A 26 0.90 -0.28 -4.00
N GLY A 27 1.11 0.67 -4.91
CA GLY A 27 2.39 0.87 -5.59
C GLY A 27 2.57 0.02 -6.85
N SER A 28 1.49 -0.54 -7.39
CA SER A 28 1.48 -1.41 -8.58
C SER A 28 1.91 -0.69 -9.88
N GLY A 29 2.02 0.64 -9.86
CA GLY A 29 2.35 1.47 -11.02
C GLY A 29 1.21 2.40 -11.40
N LEU A 30 1.35 3.10 -12.54
CA LEU A 30 0.36 4.10 -12.96
C LEU A 30 -1.02 3.47 -13.21
N THR A 31 -2.04 4.23 -12.86
CA THR A 31 -3.46 3.98 -13.14
C THR A 31 -4.09 5.27 -13.67
N PRO A 32 -5.27 5.21 -14.32
CA PRO A 32 -6.00 6.42 -14.72
C PRO A 32 -6.27 7.40 -13.56
N PHE A 33 -6.19 6.93 -12.31
CA PHE A 33 -6.43 7.71 -11.09
C PHE A 33 -5.14 8.22 -10.43
N SER A 34 -3.96 7.99 -11.02
CA SER A 34 -2.67 8.36 -10.42
C SER A 34 -2.38 9.86 -10.42
N ARG A 35 -3.17 10.68 -11.12
CA ARG A 35 -3.01 12.13 -11.24
C ARG A 35 -1.58 12.46 -11.70
N GLN A 36 -0.84 13.23 -10.89
CA GLN A 36 0.55 13.61 -11.14
C GLN A 36 1.57 12.70 -10.41
N GLY A 37 1.10 11.68 -9.68
CA GLY A 37 1.97 10.72 -9.02
C GLY A 37 2.49 9.67 -10.00
N ASP A 38 3.65 9.09 -9.69
CA ASP A 38 4.26 7.99 -10.46
C ASP A 38 3.61 6.62 -10.23
N GLY A 39 2.60 6.55 -9.34
CA GLY A 39 1.92 5.31 -8.98
C GLY A 39 2.80 4.31 -8.21
N ARG A 40 3.95 4.73 -7.68
CA ARG A 40 4.88 3.88 -6.93
C ARG A 40 4.82 4.16 -5.44
N LYS A 41 5.22 3.17 -4.65
CA LYS A 41 5.36 3.28 -3.19
C LYS A 41 6.82 3.00 -2.83
N VAL A 42 7.35 3.67 -1.81
CA VAL A 42 8.71 3.43 -1.31
C VAL A 42 8.71 2.57 -0.05
N LEU A 43 9.82 1.88 0.22
CA LEU A 43 9.91 0.88 1.28
C LEU A 43 9.51 1.44 2.67
N ARG A 44 9.95 2.66 3.03
CA ARG A 44 9.57 3.29 4.31
C ARG A 44 8.04 3.43 4.47
N SER A 45 7.36 3.80 3.38
CA SER A 45 5.91 4.04 3.34
C SER A 45 5.15 2.73 3.43
N SER A 46 5.70 1.66 2.84
CA SER A 46 5.18 0.30 2.93
C SER A 46 5.33 -0.28 4.33
N LEU A 47 6.51 -0.15 4.93
CA LEU A 47 6.78 -0.62 6.30
C LEU A 47 5.86 0.04 7.32
N ARG A 48 5.73 1.37 7.29
CA ARG A 48 4.81 2.07 8.22
C ARG A 48 3.37 1.61 8.06
N GLU A 49 2.89 1.46 6.82
CA GLU A 49 1.52 1.02 6.58
C GLU A 49 1.29 -0.41 7.11
N PHE A 50 2.21 -1.33 6.85
CA PHE A 50 2.13 -2.71 7.34
C PHE A 50 2.16 -2.77 8.87
N LEU A 51 3.13 -2.10 9.50
CA LEU A 51 3.28 -2.11 10.95
C LEU A 51 2.08 -1.49 11.65
N CYS A 52 1.60 -0.33 11.18
CA CYS A 52 0.41 0.30 11.75
C CYS A 52 -0.85 -0.56 11.57
N SER A 53 -1.03 -1.15 10.38
CA SER A 53 -2.15 -2.03 10.06
C SER A 53 -2.22 -3.23 11.01
N GLU A 54 -1.12 -3.96 11.15
CA GLU A 54 -1.09 -5.16 11.99
C GLU A 54 -1.11 -4.81 13.49
N ALA A 55 -0.43 -3.75 13.91
CA ALA A 55 -0.49 -3.28 15.29
C ALA A 55 -1.93 -2.91 15.70
N MET A 56 -2.65 -2.16 14.86
CA MET A 56 -4.06 -1.83 15.11
C MET A 56 -4.92 -3.08 15.24
N TYR A 57 -4.72 -4.08 14.37
CA TYR A 57 -5.46 -5.35 14.44
C TYR A 57 -5.22 -6.07 15.77
N TYR A 58 -3.97 -6.19 16.21
CA TYR A 58 -3.65 -6.83 17.50
C TYR A 58 -4.06 -6.01 18.72
N LEU A 59 -4.27 -4.70 18.56
CA LEU A 59 -4.90 -3.85 19.57
C LEU A 59 -6.43 -3.96 19.61
N GLY A 60 -7.04 -4.78 18.74
CA GLY A 60 -8.49 -4.93 18.64
C GLY A 60 -9.20 -3.76 17.95
N ILE A 61 -8.45 -2.88 17.26
CA ILE A 61 -9.00 -1.74 16.53
C ILE A 61 -9.33 -2.18 15.10
N PRO A 62 -10.58 -2.03 14.62
CA PRO A 62 -10.96 -2.38 13.26
C PRO A 62 -10.11 -1.65 12.22
N THR A 63 -9.44 -2.41 11.35
CA THR A 63 -8.52 -1.87 10.36
C THR A 63 -8.40 -2.82 9.17
N THR A 64 -7.89 -2.33 8.06
CA THR A 64 -7.46 -3.21 6.96
C THR A 64 -6.21 -3.96 7.38
N ARG A 65 -5.99 -5.16 6.84
CA ARG A 65 -4.81 -5.99 7.13
C ARG A 65 -3.76 -5.84 6.03
N ALA A 66 -2.49 -6.05 6.37
CA ALA A 66 -1.39 -6.02 5.44
C ALA A 66 -0.80 -7.43 5.27
N ALA A 67 -0.87 -7.97 4.06
CA ALA A 67 -0.49 -9.35 3.79
C ALA A 67 1.01 -9.50 3.48
N SER A 68 1.58 -8.58 2.70
CA SER A 68 2.99 -8.64 2.32
C SER A 68 3.55 -7.29 1.87
N ILE A 69 4.88 -7.16 1.95
CA ILE A 69 5.66 -6.10 1.32
C ILE A 69 6.69 -6.76 0.41
N ILE A 70 6.79 -6.29 -0.83
CA ILE A 70 7.81 -6.69 -1.79
C ILE A 70 8.59 -5.44 -2.18
N THR A 71 9.93 -5.50 -2.13
CA THR A 71 10.80 -4.40 -2.59
C THR A 71 11.46 -4.77 -3.91
N SER A 72 11.91 -3.78 -4.67
CA SER A 72 12.73 -3.97 -5.86
C SER A 72 13.92 -3.01 -5.86
N ASP A 73 14.88 -3.25 -6.75
CA ASP A 73 15.98 -2.32 -7.00
C ASP A 73 15.59 -1.12 -7.89
N THR A 74 14.30 -1.01 -8.25
CA THR A 74 13.78 0.17 -8.93
C THR A 74 13.86 1.36 -7.98
N LEU A 75 14.45 2.44 -8.46
CA LEU A 75 14.63 3.66 -7.70
C LEU A 75 13.51 4.66 -7.99
N VAL A 76 13.04 5.33 -6.94
CA VAL A 76 11.93 6.28 -6.97
C VAL A 76 12.32 7.52 -6.19
N GLU A 77 12.17 8.69 -6.79
CA GLU A 77 12.42 9.96 -6.11
C GLU A 77 11.25 10.32 -5.20
N ARG A 78 11.59 10.72 -3.98
CA ARG A 78 10.62 11.24 -3.01
C ARG A 78 11.23 12.39 -2.26
N ASP A 79 10.45 13.44 -2.13
CA ASP A 79 10.66 14.45 -1.11
C ASP A 79 10.00 13.97 0.18
N MET A 80 10.80 13.65 1.19
CA MET A 80 10.28 13.10 2.44
C MET A 80 9.50 14.16 3.25
N PHE A 81 9.96 15.42 3.20
CA PHE A 81 9.48 16.50 4.05
C PHE A 81 8.79 17.61 3.28
N TYR A 82 8.62 17.46 1.97
CA TYR A 82 8.08 18.47 1.06
C TYR A 82 8.89 19.78 1.10
N THR A 83 10.22 19.67 1.26
CA THR A 83 11.17 20.80 1.35
C THR A 83 11.85 21.15 0.03
N GLY A 84 11.67 20.33 -1.01
CA GLY A 84 12.40 20.35 -2.28
C GLY A 84 13.60 19.40 -2.32
N ASP A 85 13.96 18.79 -1.19
CA ASP A 85 15.13 17.91 -1.08
C ASP A 85 14.76 16.46 -1.43
N ASN A 86 14.77 16.17 -2.74
CA ASN A 86 14.48 14.83 -3.22
C ASN A 86 15.59 13.84 -2.81
N ILE A 87 15.15 12.73 -2.22
CA ILE A 87 15.98 11.55 -2.02
C ILE A 87 15.50 10.41 -2.90
N THR A 88 16.42 9.55 -3.29
CA THR A 88 16.10 8.33 -4.05
C THR A 88 15.90 7.16 -3.10
N GLU A 89 14.79 6.45 -3.26
CA GLU A 89 14.44 5.31 -2.42
C GLU A 89 14.08 4.08 -3.26
N LYS A 90 14.23 2.89 -2.67
CA LYS A 90 13.78 1.66 -3.31
C LYS A 90 12.26 1.61 -3.39
N ALA A 91 11.75 1.27 -4.58
CA ALA A 91 10.36 0.99 -4.80
C ALA A 91 9.92 -0.25 -4.02
N SER A 92 8.62 -0.29 -3.73
CA SER A 92 7.98 -1.39 -3.05
C SER A 92 6.50 -1.46 -3.44
N ILE A 93 5.94 -2.65 -3.26
CA ILE A 93 4.52 -2.94 -3.37
C ILE A 93 4.05 -3.48 -2.03
N THR A 94 2.92 -2.98 -1.55
CA THR A 94 2.23 -3.55 -0.37
C THR A 94 0.97 -4.25 -0.82
N SER A 95 0.80 -5.50 -0.42
CA SER A 95 -0.47 -6.22 -0.52
C SER A 95 -1.28 -6.00 0.74
N ARG A 96 -2.54 -5.61 0.59
CA ARG A 96 -3.49 -5.40 1.70
C ARG A 96 -4.78 -6.14 1.45
N VAL A 97 -5.42 -6.56 2.54
CA VAL A 97 -6.70 -7.29 2.51
C VAL A 97 -7.70 -6.66 3.46
N ALA A 98 -8.97 -6.65 3.04
CA ALA A 98 -10.09 -6.15 3.83
C ALA A 98 -11.39 -6.83 3.40
N LYS A 99 -12.47 -6.64 4.15
CA LYS A 99 -13.81 -7.09 3.71
C LYS A 99 -14.35 -6.25 2.55
N THR A 100 -13.95 -4.98 2.47
CA THR A 100 -14.28 -4.06 1.37
C THR A 100 -13.30 -2.87 1.38
N PHE A 101 -13.02 -2.30 0.21
CA PHE A 101 -12.30 -1.01 0.07
C PHE A 101 -13.19 0.17 -0.37
N ILE A 102 -14.52 0.01 -0.37
CA ILE A 102 -15.47 1.11 -0.63
C ILE A 102 -15.32 2.19 0.45
N ARG A 103 -15.34 3.47 0.04
CA ARG A 103 -15.21 4.65 0.92
C ARG A 103 -16.37 5.61 0.68
#